data_AF-A0A3P7EJ81-F1
#
_entry.id   AF-A0A3P7EJ81-F1
#
_cell.length_a   1.000
_cell.length_b   1.000
_cell.length_c   1.000
_cell.angle_alpha   90.00
_cell.angle_beta   90.00
_cell.angle_gamma   90.00
#
_symmetry.space_group_name_H-M   'P 1'
#
loop_
_entity.id
_entity.type
_entity.pdbx_description
1 polymer ?
#
loop_
_entity_poly.entity_id
_entity_poly.type
_entity_poly.pdbx_seq_one_letter_code
_entity_poly.pdbx_strand_id
1 'polypeptide(L)'
;MKYTNFVGVAVKTMLSRINLAARGINCETEYGRHMNDLSRRIFTEPQRTTESKNLKVVRVMSEEPLEQQSFKAIDYYPNQPMFHYLTKMLRFHGLCFDEHIVWREVQNRLKSARGKMLYPPIGQGKRAQLRGEKK
;
A
#
# COMPACT_ATOMS: atom_id res chain seq x y z
N MET A 1 39.82 -25.91 51.02
CA MET A 1 39.15 -26.19 52.31
C MET A 1 37.70 -26.55 51.99
N LYS A 2 37.25 -27.73 52.43
CA LYS A 2 35.88 -28.29 52.37
C LYS A 2 35.42 -28.80 50.97
N TYR A 3 35.53 -30.10 50.65
CA TYR A 3 34.70 -31.25 51.11
C TYR A 3 33.24 -31.04 50.67
N THR A 4 32.52 -31.94 49.98
CA THR A 4 32.59 -33.42 49.96
C THR A 4 31.50 -34.02 49.06
N ASN A 5 31.84 -35.18 48.44
CA ASN A 5 31.02 -36.39 48.20
C ASN A 5 29.92 -36.39 47.10
N PHE A 6 29.59 -37.50 46.43
CA PHE A 6 29.61 -38.91 46.86
C PHE A 6 29.74 -39.88 45.65
N VAL A 7 30.69 -40.80 45.78
CA VAL A 7 30.82 -42.21 45.33
C VAL A 7 29.74 -42.80 44.40
N GLY A 8 30.18 -43.47 43.32
CA GLY A 8 29.37 -44.50 42.67
C GLY A 8 29.91 -45.07 41.35
N VAL A 9 30.68 -46.15 41.47
CA VAL A 9 30.72 -47.31 40.54
C VAL A 9 31.32 -47.11 39.14
N ALA A 10 32.37 -47.91 38.90
CA ALA A 10 33.00 -48.18 37.61
C ALA A 10 32.00 -48.63 36.54
N VAL A 11 32.25 -48.26 35.28
CA VAL A 11 32.15 -49.12 34.08
C VAL A 11 32.41 -48.23 32.85
N LYS A 12 33.42 -48.66 32.08
CA LYS A 12 33.57 -48.61 30.62
C LYS A 12 32.95 -47.42 29.84
N THR A 13 33.80 -46.83 28.99
CA THR A 13 33.43 -46.33 27.65
C THR A 13 32.37 -45.23 27.59
N MET A 14 32.78 -43.95 27.66
CA MET A 14 31.98 -42.86 27.11
C MET A 14 32.86 -41.75 26.54
N LEU A 15 33.36 -41.94 25.31
CA LEU A 15 33.70 -40.84 24.43
C LEU A 15 32.63 -40.73 23.33
N SER A 16 31.36 -40.64 23.70
CA SER A 16 30.33 -40.01 22.85
C SER A 16 30.26 -38.52 23.17
N ARG A 17 31.37 -37.80 23.05
CA ARG A 17 31.41 -36.33 23.17
C ARG A 17 31.21 -35.64 21.82
N ILE A 18 30.48 -36.27 20.90
CA ILE A 18 29.97 -35.59 19.73
C ILE A 18 28.62 -35.04 20.16
N ASN A 19 28.51 -33.73 20.33
CA ASN A 19 27.24 -33.03 20.49
C ASN A 19 26.38 -33.28 19.24
N LEU A 20 25.75 -34.45 19.16
CA LEU A 20 24.93 -34.88 18.02
C LEU A 20 23.61 -34.09 17.97
N ALA A 21 23.20 -33.51 19.10
CA ALA A 21 21.95 -32.78 19.28
C ALA A 21 21.95 -31.35 18.69
N ALA A 22 23.07 -30.85 18.18
CA ALA A 22 23.19 -29.50 17.63
C ALA A 22 23.38 -29.44 16.11
N ARG A 23 23.19 -30.55 15.37
CA ARG A 23 23.23 -30.59 13.89
C ARG A 23 22.01 -29.92 13.25
N GLY A 24 21.69 -28.71 13.68
CA GLY A 24 20.81 -27.81 12.95
C GLY A 24 21.59 -27.14 11.83
N ILE A 25 20.88 -26.73 10.77
CA ILE A 25 21.42 -25.98 9.61
C ILE A 25 22.24 -24.74 10.06
N ASN A 26 22.04 -24.26 11.28
CA ASN A 26 22.70 -23.12 11.92
C ASN A 26 23.80 -23.50 12.92
N CYS A 27 24.77 -24.34 12.55
CA CYS A 27 25.95 -24.61 13.38
C CYS A 27 26.97 -23.46 13.28
N GLU A 28 27.58 -23.05 14.41
CA GLU A 28 28.65 -22.03 14.44
C GLU A 28 30.01 -22.53 13.93
N THR A 29 30.13 -23.84 13.69
CA THR A 29 31.33 -24.47 13.12
C THR A 29 31.63 -23.94 11.72
N GLU A 30 32.89 -23.98 11.28
CA GLU A 30 33.28 -23.56 9.92
C GLU A 30 32.50 -24.31 8.83
N TYR A 31 32.24 -25.61 9.03
CA TYR A 31 31.37 -26.39 8.14
C TYR A 31 29.94 -25.84 8.11
N GLY A 32 29.37 -25.48 9.27
CA GLY A 32 28.04 -24.88 9.36
C GLY A 32 27.95 -23.53 8.64
N ARG A 33 28.98 -22.68 8.75
CA ARG A 33 29.08 -21.43 7.98
C ARG A 33 29.10 -21.68 6.48
N HIS A 34 29.92 -22.63 6.01
CA HIS A 34 29.95 -23.00 4.59
C HIS A 34 28.62 -23.56 4.08
N MET A 35 27.93 -24.38 4.88
CA MET A 35 26.60 -24.88 4.52
C MET A 35 25.55 -23.76 4.43
N ASN A 36 25.60 -22.78 5.34
CA ASN A 36 24.72 -21.61 5.30
C ASN A 36 25.00 -20.71 4.08
N ASP A 37 26.27 -20.46 3.77
CA ASP A 37 26.63 -19.67 2.59
C ASP A 37 26.24 -20.38 1.28
N LEU A 38 26.41 -21.71 1.22
CA LEU A 38 25.95 -22.51 0.09
C LEU A 38 24.41 -22.46 -0.04
N SER A 39 23.68 -22.61 1.06
CA SER A 39 22.22 -22.54 1.06
C SER A 39 21.73 -21.18 0.55
N ARG A 40 22.31 -20.07 1.03
CA ARG A 40 22.01 -18.71 0.54
C ARG A 40 22.26 -18.56 -0.96
N ARG A 41 23.32 -19.16 -1.50
CA ARG A 41 23.60 -19.16 -2.95
C ARG A 41 22.56 -19.91 -3.74
N ILE A 42 22.17 -21.10 -3.28
CA ILE A 42 21.16 -21.94 -3.94
C ILE A 42 19.81 -21.21 -4.00
N PHE A 43 19.42 -20.55 -2.91
CA PHE A 43 18.14 -19.85 -2.82
C PHE A 43 18.20 -18.35 -3.18
N THR A 44 19.33 -17.87 -3.70
CA THR A 44 19.53 -16.47 -4.12
C THR A 44 19.27 -15.46 -2.98
N GLU A 45 19.58 -15.85 -1.75
CA GLU A 45 19.58 -14.95 -0.60
C GLU A 45 20.90 -14.14 -0.52
N PRO A 46 20.93 -13.02 0.22
CA PRO A 46 22.15 -12.25 0.41
C PRO A 46 23.28 -13.10 1.03
N GLN A 47 24.35 -13.32 0.26
CA GLN A 47 25.45 -14.23 0.65
C GLN A 47 26.22 -13.76 1.89
N ARG A 48 26.44 -12.45 2.03
CA ARG A 48 27.22 -11.88 3.14
C ARG A 48 26.33 -11.74 4.36
N THR A 49 26.87 -12.06 5.54
CA THR A 49 26.28 -11.68 6.83
C THR A 49 26.28 -10.16 6.92
N THR A 50 25.23 -9.56 6.38
CA THR A 50 25.13 -8.13 6.22
C THR A 50 24.48 -7.56 7.49
N GLU A 51 24.92 -6.38 7.93
CA GLU A 51 24.25 -5.68 9.03
C GLU A 51 22.74 -5.56 8.78
N SER A 52 21.96 -5.59 9.84
CA SER A 52 20.50 -5.48 9.77
C SER A 52 20.02 -4.22 9.02
N LYS A 53 20.79 -3.12 9.09
CA LYS A 53 20.51 -1.86 8.37
C LYS A 53 20.55 -2.04 6.85
N ASN A 54 21.50 -2.82 6.33
CA ASN A 54 21.68 -3.00 4.90
C ASN A 54 20.65 -3.98 4.31
N LEU A 55 20.13 -4.91 5.11
CA LEU A 55 19.01 -5.78 4.72
C LEU A 55 17.73 -4.99 4.42
N LYS A 56 17.61 -3.74 4.88
CA LYS A 56 16.49 -2.85 4.52
C LYS A 56 16.35 -2.69 3.02
N VAL A 57 17.45 -2.57 2.27
CA VAL A 57 17.40 -2.39 0.81
C VAL A 57 16.82 -3.64 0.15
N VAL A 58 17.24 -4.83 0.61
CA VAL A 58 16.69 -6.10 0.12
C VAL A 58 15.19 -6.15 0.36
N ARG A 59 14.72 -5.77 1.56
CA ARG A 59 13.28 -5.74 1.90
C ARG A 59 12.50 -4.77 1.02
N VAL A 60 12.96 -3.53 0.92
CA VAL A 60 12.29 -2.48 0.12
C VAL A 60 12.22 -2.86 -1.36
N MET A 61 13.22 -3.56 -1.89
CA MET A 61 13.25 -4.00 -3.29
C MET A 61 12.51 -5.32 -3.52
N SER A 62 12.35 -6.14 -2.49
CA SER A 62 11.55 -7.37 -2.56
C SER A 62 10.05 -7.11 -2.45
N GLU A 63 9.67 -6.00 -1.84
CA GLU A 63 8.28 -5.55 -1.72
C GLU A 63 7.88 -4.72 -2.95
N GLU A 64 6.60 -4.77 -3.33
CA GLU A 64 6.07 -3.84 -4.32
C GLU A 64 6.12 -2.41 -3.77
N PRO A 65 6.55 -1.43 -4.59
CA PRO A 65 6.62 -0.04 -4.16
C PRO A 65 5.23 0.45 -3.74
N LEU A 66 5.20 1.30 -2.70
CA LEU A 66 3.96 1.77 -2.08
C LEU A 66 2.94 2.34 -3.08
N GLU A 67 3.40 3.00 -4.14
CA GLU A 67 2.56 3.62 -5.18
C GLU A 67 1.87 2.60 -6.10
N GLN A 68 2.38 1.36 -6.17
CA GLN A 68 1.79 0.28 -6.98
C GLN A 68 0.84 -0.60 -6.16
N GLN A 69 0.92 -0.52 -4.83
CA GLN A 69 0.02 -1.27 -3.95
C GLN A 69 -1.42 -0.83 -4.20
N SER A 70 -2.32 -1.78 -4.40
CA SER A 70 -3.72 -1.55 -4.78
C SER A 70 -4.46 -0.51 -3.92
N PHE A 71 -4.16 -0.44 -2.62
CA PHE A 71 -4.78 0.52 -1.70
C PHE A 71 -4.34 1.97 -1.89
N LYS A 72 -3.12 2.18 -2.41
CA LYS A 72 -2.52 3.50 -2.69
C LYS A 72 -2.35 3.74 -4.18
N ALA A 73 -2.80 2.80 -5.00
CA ALA A 73 -2.69 2.86 -6.43
C ALA A 73 -3.38 4.12 -6.94
N ILE A 74 -2.88 4.58 -8.09
CA ILE A 74 -3.45 5.69 -8.86
C ILE A 74 -4.95 5.46 -9.12
N ASP A 75 -5.38 4.21 -9.19
CA ASP A 75 -6.74 3.76 -9.46
C ASP A 75 -7.66 3.78 -8.22
N TYR A 76 -7.21 4.31 -7.07
CA TYR A 76 -8.02 4.39 -5.85
C TYR A 76 -9.37 5.06 -6.09
N TYR A 77 -9.38 6.19 -6.83
CA TYR A 77 -10.61 6.82 -7.27
C TYR A 77 -11.03 6.27 -8.63
N PRO A 78 -12.30 5.87 -8.82
CA PRO A 78 -12.79 5.49 -10.13
C PRO A 78 -12.66 6.68 -11.08
N ASN A 79 -12.58 6.41 -12.39
CA ASN A 79 -12.56 7.45 -13.42
C ASN A 79 -13.92 8.20 -13.47
N GLN A 80 -14.06 9.22 -12.61
CA GLN A 80 -15.29 9.98 -12.45
C GLN A 80 -15.75 10.67 -13.75
N PRO A 81 -14.85 11.29 -14.56
CA PRO A 81 -15.25 11.85 -15.86
C PRO A 81 -15.91 10.83 -16.77
N MET A 82 -15.35 9.60 -16.86
CA MET A 82 -15.91 8.54 -17.69
C MET A 82 -17.35 8.21 -17.28
N PHE A 83 -17.60 8.00 -15.99
CA PHE A 83 -18.96 7.74 -15.48
C PHE A 83 -19.90 8.91 -15.72
N HIS A 84 -19.45 10.15 -15.47
CA HIS A 84 -20.26 11.34 -15.69
C HIS A 84 -20.70 11.47 -17.17
N TYR A 85 -19.76 11.30 -18.10
CA TYR A 85 -20.08 11.37 -19.52
C TYR A 85 -20.95 10.21 -19.99
N LEU A 86 -20.68 9.00 -19.51
CA LEU A 86 -21.49 7.82 -19.82
C LEU A 86 -22.96 8.04 -19.44
N THR A 87 -23.23 8.38 -18.18
CA THR A 87 -24.60 8.61 -17.70
C THR A 87 -25.25 9.78 -18.43
N LYS A 88 -24.51 10.84 -18.73
CA LYS A 88 -24.99 11.98 -19.52
C LYS A 88 -25.41 11.57 -20.94
N MET A 89 -24.62 10.74 -21.62
CA MET A 89 -24.97 10.24 -22.96
C MET A 89 -26.18 9.31 -22.90
N LEU A 90 -26.22 8.38 -21.94
CA LEU A 90 -27.36 7.49 -21.74
C LEU A 90 -28.66 8.26 -21.51
N ARG A 91 -28.60 9.38 -20.76
CA ARG A 91 -29.74 10.29 -20.58
C ARG A 91 -30.18 10.92 -21.90
N PHE A 92 -29.25 11.41 -22.72
CA PHE A 92 -29.59 12.01 -24.02
C PHE A 92 -30.18 11.00 -25.00
N HIS A 93 -29.77 9.74 -24.93
CA HIS A 93 -30.37 8.65 -25.71
C HIS A 93 -31.67 8.11 -25.11
N GLY A 94 -32.12 8.61 -23.95
CA GLY A 94 -33.35 8.15 -23.29
C GLY A 94 -33.27 6.78 -22.63
N LEU A 95 -32.06 6.21 -22.51
CA LEU A 95 -31.83 4.89 -21.91
C LEU A 95 -31.81 4.93 -20.39
N CYS A 96 -31.44 6.08 -19.81
CA CYS A 96 -31.34 6.27 -18.37
C CYS A 96 -32.08 7.54 -17.94
N PHE A 97 -32.94 7.45 -16.93
CA PHE A 97 -33.60 8.59 -16.33
C PHE A 97 -32.86 9.04 -15.07
N ASP A 98 -32.18 10.19 -15.14
CA ASP A 98 -31.49 10.79 -14.00
C ASP A 98 -32.42 11.81 -13.30
N GLU A 99 -33.07 11.35 -12.21
CA GLU A 99 -33.98 12.15 -11.39
C GLU A 99 -33.32 13.41 -10.81
N HIS A 100 -32.05 13.32 -10.43
CA HIS A 100 -31.32 14.42 -9.80
C HIS A 100 -31.02 15.54 -10.79
N ILE A 101 -30.66 15.21 -12.04
CA ILE A 101 -30.53 16.21 -13.11
C ILE A 101 -31.88 16.88 -13.39
N VAL A 102 -32.95 16.09 -13.49
CA VAL A 102 -34.30 16.63 -13.75
C VAL A 102 -34.74 17.58 -12.65
N TRP A 103 -34.54 17.22 -11.38
CA TRP A 103 -34.83 18.08 -10.24
C TRP A 103 -34.05 19.41 -10.31
N ARG A 104 -32.76 19.37 -10.65
CA ARG A 104 -31.95 20.60 -10.83
C ARG A 104 -32.46 21.46 -11.98
N GLU A 105 -32.83 20.87 -13.10
CA GLU A 105 -33.41 21.57 -14.26
C GLU A 105 -34.74 22.25 -13.91
N VAL A 106 -35.63 21.57 -13.19
CA VAL A 106 -36.90 22.13 -12.69
C VAL A 106 -36.63 23.29 -11.74
N GLN A 107 -35.72 23.12 -10.77
CA GLN A 107 -35.37 24.16 -9.82
C GLN A 107 -34.79 25.40 -10.52
N ASN A 108 -33.98 25.20 -11.55
CA ASN A 108 -33.45 26.29 -12.37
C ASN A 108 -34.58 26.99 -13.15
N ARG A 109 -35.49 26.23 -13.77
CA ARG A 109 -36.66 26.81 -14.45
C ARG A 109 -37.51 27.68 -13.51
N LEU A 110 -37.76 27.22 -12.28
CA LEU A 110 -38.48 27.99 -11.26
C LEU A 110 -37.72 29.25 -10.81
N LYS A 111 -36.38 29.19 -10.72
CA LYS A 111 -35.55 30.38 -10.45
C LYS A 111 -35.66 31.40 -11.57
N SER A 112 -35.55 30.97 -12.83
CA SER A 112 -35.72 31.83 -13.99
C SER A 112 -37.12 32.46 -14.04
N ALA A 113 -38.17 31.69 -13.75
CA ALA A 113 -39.55 32.18 -13.70
C ALA A 113 -39.77 33.26 -12.60
N ARG A 114 -39.02 33.19 -11.50
CA ARG A 114 -38.99 34.25 -10.47
C ARG A 114 -38.17 35.48 -10.87
N GLY A 115 -37.64 35.54 -12.09
CA GLY A 115 -36.75 36.60 -12.55
C GLY A 115 -35.32 36.50 -11.99
N LYS A 116 -34.95 35.40 -11.32
CA LYS A 116 -33.58 35.21 -10.82
C LYS A 116 -32.70 34.72 -11.96
N MET A 117 -31.77 35.56 -12.40
CA MET A 117 -30.74 35.15 -13.34
C MET A 117 -29.76 34.18 -12.67
N LEU A 118 -29.82 32.89 -13.04
CA LEU A 118 -28.94 31.84 -12.48
C LEU A 118 -27.48 32.02 -12.84
N TYR A 119 -27.23 32.33 -14.11
CA TYR A 119 -25.90 32.42 -14.68
C TYR A 119 -25.82 33.76 -15.43
N PRO A 120 -25.42 34.87 -14.77
CA PRO A 120 -25.04 36.09 -15.47
C PRO A 120 -24.06 35.74 -16.59
N PRO A 121 -24.21 36.34 -17.78
CA PRO A 121 -23.15 36.24 -18.77
C PRO A 121 -21.85 36.73 -18.13
N ILE A 122 -20.76 36.03 -18.45
CA ILE A 122 -19.44 36.27 -17.85
C ILE A 122 -19.12 37.76 -17.99
N GLY A 123 -18.80 38.42 -16.87
CA GLY A 123 -18.53 39.86 -16.83
C GLY A 123 -19.72 40.76 -16.48
N GLN A 124 -20.97 40.28 -16.49
CA GLN A 124 -22.16 41.06 -16.09
C GLN A 124 -22.67 40.69 -14.68
N GLY A 125 -21.79 40.19 -13.81
CA GLY A 125 -22.16 39.93 -12.42
C GLY A 125 -22.58 41.21 -11.69
N LYS A 126 -23.08 41.07 -10.46
CA LYS A 126 -23.56 42.19 -9.62
C LYS A 126 -22.58 43.36 -9.57
N ARG A 127 -21.27 43.09 -9.52
CA ARG A 127 -20.21 44.13 -9.51
C ARG A 127 -20.17 44.96 -10.80
N ALA A 128 -20.44 44.38 -11.96
CA ALA A 128 -20.44 45.10 -13.23
C ALA A 128 -21.70 45.94 -13.40
N GLN A 129 -22.85 45.45 -12.94
CA GLN A 129 -24.11 46.21 -12.87
C GLN A 129 -23.92 47.48 -12.02
N LEU A 130 -23.35 47.32 -10.82
CA LEU A 130 -23.02 48.44 -9.92
C LEU A 130 -22.00 49.44 -10.50
N ARG A 131 -21.16 49.03 -11.46
CA ARG A 131 -20.22 49.93 -12.16
C ARG A 131 -20.91 50.70 -13.28
N GLY A 132 -21.87 50.07 -13.97
CA GLY A 132 -22.68 50.72 -15.00
C GLY A 132 -23.60 51.79 -14.41
N GLU A 133 -24.16 51.55 -13.23
CA GLU A 133 -25.04 52.49 -12.52
C GLU A 133 -24.31 53.75 -11.99
N LYS A 134 -22.97 53.76 -11.93
CA LYS A 134 -22.17 54.90 -11.44
C LYS A 134 -21.73 55.87 -12.54
N LYS A 135 -22.11 55.63 -13.80
CA LYS A 135 -21.87 56.54 -14.92
C LYS A 135 -23.15 57.30 -15.25
#